data_AF-A0A8S4QUD1-F1
#
_entry.id   AF-A0A8S4QUD1-F1
#
_cell.length_a   1.000
_cell.length_b   1.000
_cell.length_c   1.000
_cell.angle_alpha   90.00
_cell.angle_beta   90.00
_cell.angle_gamma   90.00
#
_symmetry.space_group_name_H-M   'P 1'
#
loop_
_entity.id
_entity.type
_entity.pdbx_description
1 polymer ?
#
loop_
_entity_poly.entity_id
_entity_poly.type
_entity_poly.pdbx_seq_one_letter_code
_entity_poly.pdbx_strand_id
1 'polypeptide(L)'
;MFSAAVYNFNSSKPFHLPLAVGELVHLERETELWYWGSSIRRDASGAFPKAYVTIRDCNVYRCGETVVASAGGSGVVHDIAVTLREWLQHWKLLYT
;
A
#
# COMPACT_ATOMS: atom_id res chain seq x y z
N MET A 1 6.36 -9.85 -4.48
CA MET A 1 4.95 -10.16 -4.11
C MET A 1 4.41 -8.99 -3.30
N PHE A 2 3.17 -8.57 -3.52
CA PHE A 2 2.62 -7.40 -2.84
C PHE A 2 1.46 -7.78 -1.92
N SER A 3 1.28 -7.01 -0.87
CA SER A 3 0.10 -7.13 -0.01
C SER A 3 -0.43 -5.76 0.37
N ALA A 4 -1.71 -5.72 0.70
CA ALA A 4 -2.38 -4.54 1.21
C ALA A 4 -2.72 -4.75 2.68
N ALA A 5 -2.43 -3.76 3.51
CA ALA A 5 -2.84 -3.75 4.90
C ALA A 5 -4.37 -3.63 5.00
N VAL A 6 -4.98 -4.59 5.68
CA VAL A 6 -6.43 -4.61 5.96
C VAL A 6 -6.76 -4.02 7.33
N TYR A 7 -5.76 -3.95 8.23
CA TYR A 7 -5.88 -3.34 9.55
C TYR A 7 -4.71 -2.39 9.83
N ASN A 8 -4.94 -1.42 10.72
CA ASN A 8 -3.87 -0.56 11.21
C ASN A 8 -2.99 -1.35 12.17
N PHE A 9 -1.68 -1.39 11.89
CA PHE A 9 -0.68 -1.94 12.78
C PHE A 9 0.18 -0.81 13.33
N ASN A 10 -0.06 -0.41 14.58
CA ASN A 10 0.69 0.67 15.22
C ASN A 10 1.69 0.08 16.21
N SER A 11 2.95 0.04 15.82
CA SER A 11 4.04 -0.49 16.65
C SER A 11 5.19 0.51 16.72
N SER A 12 5.69 0.74 17.93
CA SER A 12 6.85 1.63 18.18
C SER A 12 8.18 0.87 18.29
N LYS A 13 8.19 -0.44 17.97
CA LYS A 13 9.40 -1.26 18.02
C LYS A 13 10.28 -0.98 16.80
N PRO A 14 11.62 -0.91 16.96
CA PRO A 14 12.54 -0.47 15.91
C PRO A 14 12.58 -1.38 14.67
N PHE A 15 12.17 -2.64 14.79
CA PHE A 15 12.13 -3.59 13.67
C PHE A 15 10.74 -3.77 13.06
N HIS A 16 9.73 -3.08 13.60
CA HIS A 16 8.36 -3.23 13.15
C HIS A 16 8.03 -2.12 12.15
N LEU A 17 7.37 -2.48 11.05
CA LEU A 17 6.87 -1.53 10.07
C LEU A 17 5.40 -1.20 10.43
N PRO A 18 5.09 0.03 10.86
CA PRO A 18 3.71 0.42 11.10
C PRO A 18 2.93 0.42 9.77
N LEU A 19 1.71 -0.11 9.79
CA LEU A 19 0.85 -0.19 8.63
C LEU A 19 -0.42 0.63 8.84
N ALA A 20 -0.82 1.40 7.84
CA ALA A 20 -2.16 1.98 7.75
C ALA A 20 -3.06 1.15 6.82
N VAL A 21 -4.36 1.09 7.08
CA VAL A 21 -5.32 0.42 6.18
C VAL A 21 -5.19 0.95 4.75
N GLY A 22 -5.07 0.05 3.79
CA GLY A 22 -4.85 0.38 2.37
C GLY A 22 -3.39 0.66 2.01
N GLU A 23 -2.47 0.65 2.97
CA GLU A 23 -1.04 0.76 2.70
C GLU A 23 -0.53 -0.49 1.98
N LEU A 24 0.33 -0.26 0.99
CA LEU A 24 0.87 -1.29 0.11
C LEU A 24 2.31 -1.56 0.50
N VAL A 25 2.59 -2.84 0.72
CA VAL A 25 3.90 -3.31 1.14
C VAL A 25 4.43 -4.38 0.19
N HIS A 26 5.71 -4.28 -0.11
CA HIS A 26 6.44 -5.31 -0.83
C HIS A 26 6.91 -6.38 0.16
N LEU A 27 6.45 -7.61 -0.03
CA LEU A 27 6.81 -8.73 0.81
C LEU A 27 8.18 -9.27 0.37
N GLU A 28 9.14 -9.25 1.29
CA GLU A 28 10.51 -9.71 1.06
C GLU A 28 10.78 -11.06 1.74
N ARG A 29 10.28 -11.25 2.97
CA ARG A 29 10.47 -12.48 3.75
C ARG A 29 9.21 -12.83 4.54
N GLU A 30 9.08 -14.09 4.92
CA GLU A 30 7.99 -14.57 5.76
C GLU A 30 8.45 -15.59 6.81
N THR A 31 7.72 -15.64 7.92
CA THR A 31 7.81 -16.70 8.95
C THR A 31 6.41 -17.28 9.19
N GLU A 32 6.18 -18.04 10.25
CA GLU A 32 4.84 -18.60 10.52
C GLU A 32 3.77 -17.51 10.73
N LEU A 33 4.09 -16.47 11.51
CA LEU A 33 3.13 -15.45 11.94
C LEU A 33 3.45 -14.03 11.44
N TRP A 34 4.64 -13.82 10.89
CA TRP A 34 5.11 -12.50 10.48
C TRP A 34 5.53 -12.45 9.01
N TYR A 35 5.35 -11.28 8.42
CA TYR A 35 5.97 -10.88 7.18
C TYR A 35 7.04 -9.83 7.46
N TRP A 36 8.03 -9.79 6.56
CA TRP A 36 9.02 -8.72 6.47
C TRP A 36 8.89 -8.07 5.11
N GLY A 37 8.88 -6.75 5.08
CA GLY A 37 8.74 -6.03 3.83
C GLY A 37 9.07 -4.56 3.94
N SER A 38 8.94 -3.89 2.80
CA SER A 38 9.10 -2.45 2.67
C SER A 38 7.78 -1.81 2.27
N SER A 39 7.48 -0.65 2.86
CA SER A 39 6.39 0.18 2.39
C SER A 39 6.76 0.77 1.04
N ILE A 40 5.77 0.83 0.14
CA ILE A 40 6.00 1.38 -1.20
C ILE A 40 5.79 2.90 -1.20
N ARG A 41 4.97 3.41 -0.27
CA ARG A 41 4.75 4.84 -0.08
C ARG A 41 5.77 5.48 0.86
N ARG A 42 6.27 4.72 1.82
CA ARG A 42 7.19 5.19 2.86
C ARG A 42 8.51 4.50 2.61
N ASP A 43 9.62 5.23 2.59
CA ASP A 43 10.96 4.64 2.51
C ASP A 43 11.33 3.99 3.86
N ALA A 44 10.57 2.95 4.24
CA ALA A 44 10.62 2.29 5.53
C ALA A 44 10.37 0.79 5.37
N SER A 45 11.12 -0.01 6.12
CA SER A 45 11.07 -1.47 6.07
C SER A 45 11.06 -2.07 7.46
N GLY A 46 10.45 -3.25 7.59
CA GLY A 46 10.31 -3.91 8.88
C GLY A 46 9.33 -5.07 8.86
N ALA A 47 9.05 -5.59 10.05
CA ALA A 47 8.17 -6.72 10.30
C ALA A 47 6.74 -6.28 10.61
N PHE A 48 5.77 -7.05 10.14
CA PHE A 48 4.36 -6.90 10.46
C PHE A 48 3.65 -8.25 10.50
N PRO A 49 2.57 -8.42 11.28
CA PRO A 49 1.88 -9.70 11.41
C PRO A 49 1.14 -10.07 10.12
N LYS A 50 1.14 -11.36 9.75
CA LYS A 50 0.43 -11.84 8.54
C LYS A 50 -1.06 -11.52 8.56
N ALA A 51 -1.69 -11.63 9.74
CA ALA A 51 -3.13 -11.38 9.91
C ALA A 51 -3.57 -9.94 9.61
N TYR A 52 -2.63 -8.99 9.53
CA TYR A 52 -2.92 -7.57 9.29
C TYR A 52 -2.85 -7.19 7.81
N VAL A 53 -2.39 -8.11 6.96
CA VAL A 53 -2.26 -7.89 5.53
C VAL A 53 -2.99 -8.99 4.76
N THR A 54 -3.46 -8.65 3.56
CA THR A 54 -3.96 -9.63 2.61
C THR A 54 -3.07 -9.59 1.38
N ILE A 55 -2.52 -10.76 1.03
CA ILE A 55 -1.83 -10.96 -0.23
C ILE A 55 -2.80 -10.64 -1.35
N ARG A 56 -2.38 -9.75 -2.25
CA ARG A 56 -3.15 -9.43 -3.44
C ARG A 56 -2.22 -9.40 -4.64
N ASP A 57 -2.70 -9.90 -5.77
CA ASP A 57 -2.08 -9.69 -7.07
C ASP A 57 -2.29 -8.21 -7.44
N CYS A 58 -1.42 -7.36 -6.91
CA CYS A 58 -1.46 -5.94 -7.14
C CYS A 58 -0.49 -5.60 -8.27
N ASN A 59 -0.99 -5.07 -9.38
CA ASN A 59 -0.13 -4.41 -10.34
C ASN A 59 0.24 -3.04 -9.77
N VAL A 60 1.52 -2.91 -9.39
CA VAL A 60 2.09 -1.67 -8.86
C VAL A 60 2.50 -0.81 -10.05
N TYR A 61 1.68 0.18 -10.37
CA TYR A 61 2.05 1.20 -11.35
C TYR A 61 2.74 2.35 -10.64
N ARG A 62 3.94 2.71 -11.10
CA ARG A 62 4.61 3.94 -10.68
C ARG A 62 4.13 5.07 -11.59
N CYS A 63 3.29 5.96 -11.08
CA CYS A 63 2.84 7.14 -11.83
C CYS A 63 3.50 8.38 -11.22
N GLY A 64 4.66 8.76 -11.76
CA GLY A 64 5.47 9.86 -11.23
C GLY A 64 5.98 9.60 -9.80
N GLU A 65 5.85 10.59 -8.92
CA GLU A 65 6.22 10.49 -7.49
C GLU A 65 5.24 9.61 -6.68
N THR A 66 4.10 9.25 -7.27
CA THR A 66 3.07 8.47 -6.58
C THR A 66 3.16 7.01 -6.99
N VAL A 67 3.40 6.13 -6.02
CA VAL A 67 3.28 4.70 -6.28
C VAL A 67 1.86 4.25 -6.01
N VAL A 68 1.20 3.72 -7.04
CA VAL A 68 -0.16 3.19 -6.96
C VAL A 68 -0.10 1.68 -7.10
N ALA A 69 -0.72 0.94 -6.18
CA ALA A 69 -1.02 -0.46 -6.47
C ALA A 69 -2.52 -0.62 -6.56
N SER A 70 -2.93 -1.18 -7.68
CA SER A 70 -4.33 -1.49 -7.96
C SER A 70 -4.62 -2.89 -7.44
N ALA A 71 -5.36 -2.94 -6.34
CA ALA A 71 -5.73 -4.17 -5.67
C ALA A 71 -6.91 -4.84 -6.42
N GLY A 72 -6.64 -5.42 -7.59
CA GLY A 72 -7.54 -6.40 -8.21
C GLY A 72 -8.47 -5.90 -9.34
N GLY A 73 -8.00 -5.06 -10.26
CA GLY A 73 -8.74 -4.84 -11.50
C GLY A 73 -7.88 -4.24 -12.59
N SER A 74 -7.53 -5.01 -13.61
CA SER A 74 -7.14 -4.44 -14.90
C SER A 74 -8.40 -3.96 -15.62
N GLY A 75 -8.28 -2.91 -16.44
CA GLY A 75 -9.39 -2.33 -17.20
C GLY A 75 -10.13 -1.21 -16.46
N VAL A 76 -11.44 -1.07 -16.71
CA VAL A 76 -12.23 0.12 -16.37
C VAL A 76 -12.15 0.57 -14.90
N VAL A 77 -12.04 -0.38 -13.96
CA VAL A 77 -11.94 -0.07 -12.52
C VAL A 77 -10.64 0.68 -12.21
N HIS A 78 -9.55 0.34 -12.90
CA HIS A 78 -8.28 1.05 -12.79
C HIS A 78 -8.41 2.48 -13.33
N ASP A 79 -8.96 2.65 -14.54
CA ASP A 79 -9.16 3.95 -15.17
C ASP A 79 -10.01 4.87 -14.30
N ILE A 80 -11.16 4.40 -13.81
CA ILE A 80 -12.02 5.16 -12.89
C ILE A 80 -11.23 5.58 -11.65
N ALA A 81 -10.47 4.66 -11.05
CA ALA A 81 -9.69 4.96 -9.87
C ALA A 81 -8.57 5.99 -10.14
N VAL A 82 -7.95 5.96 -11.34
CA VAL A 82 -6.96 6.95 -11.77
C VAL A 82 -7.61 8.32 -11.92
N THR A 83 -8.71 8.41 -12.69
CA THR A 83 -9.41 9.68 -12.93
C THR A 83 -9.88 10.34 -11.63
N LEU A 84 -10.46 9.57 -10.69
CA LEU A 84 -10.88 10.10 -9.39
C LEU A 84 -9.71 10.67 -8.57
N ARG A 85 -8.52 10.06 -8.66
CA ARG A 85 -7.32 10.54 -7.96
C ARG A 85 -6.81 11.85 -8.56
N GLU A 86 -6.76 11.95 -9.88
CA GLU A 86 -6.36 13.18 -10.57
C GLU A 86 -7.30 14.33 -10.21
N TRP A 87 -8.61 14.08 -10.20
CA TRP A 87 -9.59 15.10 -9.81
C TRP A 87 -9.45 15.52 -8.35
N LEU A 88 -9.17 14.59 -7.44
CA LEU A 88 -8.94 14.90 -6.02
C LEU A 88 -7.75 15.86 -5.84
N GLN A 89 -6.68 15.74 -6.64
CA GLN A 89 -5.55 16.68 -6.59
C GLN A 89 -5.96 18.08 -7.04
N HIS A 90 -6.72 18.20 -8.14
CA HIS A 90 -7.23 19.48 -8.62
C HIS A 90 -8.17 20.14 -7.60
N TRP A 91 -9.04 19.35 -6.95
CA TRP A 91 -9.94 19.86 -5.93
C TRP A 91 -9.19 20.44 -4.73
N LYS A 92 -8.10 19.79 -4.30
CA LYS A 92 -7.26 20.33 -3.23
C LYS A 92 -6.66 21.68 -3.60
N LEU A 93 -6.29 21.91 -4.86
CA LEU A 93 -5.79 23.22 -5.31
C LEU A 93 -6.86 24.31 -5.37
N LEU A 94 -8.13 23.96 -5.56
CA LEU A 94 -9.24 24.92 -5.69
C LEU A 94 -9.85 25.35 -4.35
N TYR A 95 -9.72 24.53 -3.31
CA TYR A 95 -10.34 24.75 -2.00
C TYR A 95 -9.32 24.88 -0.86
N THR A 96 -8.04 25.08 -1.19
CA THR A 96 -6.98 25.49 -0.26
C THR A 96 -6.53 26.89 -0.64
#